data_AF-A0A7C5XPS1-F1
#
_entry.id   AF-A0A7C5XPS1-F1
#
_cell.length_a   1.000
_cell.length_b   1.000
_cell.length_c   1.000
_cell.angle_alpha   90.00
_cell.angle_beta   90.00
_cell.angle_gamma   90.00
#
_symmetry.space_group_name_H-M   'P 1'
#
loop_
_entity.id
_entity.type
_entity.pdbx_description
1 polymer ?
#
loop_
_entity_poly.entity_id
_entity_poly.type
_entity_poly.pdbx_seq_one_letter_code
_entity_poly.pdbx_strand_id
1 'polypeptide(L)' 'KADPALAELPLVRRGNRLSVMPVTPAQWRRILALARG' A
#
# COMPACT_ATOMS: atom_id res chain seq x y z
N LYS A 1 -0.14 -7.17 4.13
CA LYS A 1 -1.56 -6.74 4.25
C LYS A 1 -1.90 -6.17 5.61
N ALA A 2 -1.28 -6.61 6.72
CA ALA A 2 -1.63 -6.17 8.07
C ALA A 2 -1.00 -4.82 8.51
N ASP A 3 -0.35 -4.09 7.60
CA ASP A 3 0.30 -2.82 7.96
C ASP A 3 -0.75 -1.69 8.02
N PRO A 4 -0.97 -1.05 9.20
CA PRO A 4 -2.00 -0.03 9.35
C PRO A 4 -1.78 1.18 8.45
N ALA A 5 -0.52 1.55 8.16
CA ALA A 5 -0.20 2.69 7.30
C ALA A 5 -0.54 2.43 5.83
N LEU A 6 -0.83 1.17 5.46
CA LEU A 6 -1.23 0.78 4.11
C LEU A 6 -2.72 0.38 4.03
N ALA A 7 -3.50 0.53 5.10
CA ALA A 7 -4.91 0.11 5.15
C ALA A 7 -5.77 0.80 4.07
N GLU A 8 -5.46 2.06 3.76
CA GLU A 8 -6.16 2.84 2.74
C GLU A 8 -5.71 2.54 1.30
N LEU A 9 -4.66 1.75 1.09
CA LEU A 9 -4.19 1.43 -0.25
C LEU A 9 -5.19 0.47 -0.93
N PRO A 10 -5.73 0.80 -2.13
CA PRO A 10 -6.69 -0.07 -2.81
C PRO A 10 -6.18 -1.51 -3.01
N LEU A 11 -4.86 -1.66 -3.14
CA LEU A 11 -4.17 -2.95 -3.27
C LEU A 11 -4.54 -3.97 -2.18
N VAL A 12 -4.77 -3.54 -0.93
CA VAL A 12 -5.03 -4.45 0.20
C VAL A 12 -6.51 -4.71 0.44
N ARG A 13 -7.39 -3.99 -0.26
CA ARG A 13 -8.85 -4.14 -0.13
C ARG A 13 -9.33 -5.39 -0.86
N ARG A 14 -10.19 -6.18 -0.21
CA ARG A 14 -10.76 -7.40 -0.81
C ARG A 14 -11.60 -7.02 -2.03
N GLY A 15 -11.45 -7.78 -3.12
CA GLY A 15 -12.24 -7.55 -4.35
C GLY A 15 -11.74 -6.43 -5.25
N ASN A 16 -10.64 -5.76 -4.91
CA ASN A 16 -10.03 -4.79 -5.82
C ASN A 16 -9.66 -5.45 -7.17
N ARG A 17 -9.89 -4.71 -8.27
CA ARG A 17 -9.61 -5.12 -9.66
C ARG A 17 -8.77 -4.08 -10.42
N LEU A 18 -8.35 -3.00 -9.75
CA LEU A 18 -7.44 -2.03 -10.33
C LEU A 18 -6.06 -2.65 -10.56
N SER A 19 -5.57 -2.60 -11.80
CA SER A 19 -4.21 -3.02 -12.17
C SER A 19 -3.18 -1.89 -12.01
N VAL A 20 -3.66 -0.64 -11.98
CA VAL A 20 -2.86 0.56 -11.74
C VAL A 20 -3.61 1.41 -10.71
N MET A 21 -2.89 1.94 -9.72
CA MET A 21 -3.48 2.74 -8.66
C MET A 21 -2.49 3.79 -8.15
N PRO A 22 -2.98 4.96 -7.70
CA PRO A 22 -2.13 5.97 -7.10
C PRO A 22 -1.62 5.49 -5.73
N VAL A 23 -0.40 5.90 -5.40
CA VAL A 23 0.23 5.68 -4.09
C VAL A 23 0.60 7.03 -3.52
N THR A 24 0.21 7.30 -2.27
CA THR A 24 0.59 8.54 -1.60
C THR A 24 2.07 8.52 -1.20
N PRO A 25 2.73 9.68 -1.02
CA PRO A 25 4.12 9.74 -0.56
C PRO A 25 4.36 9.03 0.78
N ALA A 26 3.39 9.07 1.71
CA ALA A 26 3.49 8.39 3.00
C ALA A 26 3.47 6.86 2.84
N GLN A 27 2.54 6.33 2.05
CA GLN A 27 2.46 4.90 1.73
C GLN A 27 3.73 4.43 1.02
N TRP A 28 4.27 5.22 0.08
CA TRP A 28 5.51 4.89 -0.62
C TRP A 28 6.71 4.78 0.33
N ARG A 29 6.89 5.78 1.20
CA ARG A 29 7.95 5.75 2.23
C ARG A 29 7.83 4.52 3.13
N ARG A 30 6.60 4.12 3.51
CA ARG A 30 6.39 2.92 4.32
C ARG A 30 6.76 1.64 3.56
N ILE A 31 6.35 1.51 2.31
CA ILE A 31 6.70 0.36 1.46
C ILE A 31 8.22 0.23 1.32
N LEU A 32 8.92 1.33 1.05
CA LEU A 32 10.38 1.33 0.97
C LEU A 32 11.06 0.98 2.30
N ALA A 33 10.49 1.39 3.44
CA ALA A 33 11.00 1.00 4.75
C ALA A 33 10.84 -0.50 5.01
N LEU A 34 9.73 -1.09 4.58
CA LEU A 34 9.49 -2.54 4.67
C LEU A 34 10.45 -3.34 3.78
N ALA A 35 10.77 -2.84 2.58
CA ALA A 35 11.67 -3.53 1.65
C ALA A 35 13.16 -3.49 2.06
N ARG A 36 13.51 -2.62 3.01
CA ARG A 36 14.88 -2.46 3.53
C ARG A 36 15.12 -3.23 4.84
N GLY A 37 14.10 -3.85 5.41
CA GLY A 37 14.20 -4.81 6.52
C GLY A 37 13.99 -6.23 6.04
#